data_AF-A0A2N2T555-F1
#
_entry.id   AF-A0A2N2T555-F1
#
_cell.length_a   1.000
_cell.length_b   1.000
_cell.length_c   1.000
_cell.angle_alpha   90.00
_cell.angle_beta   90.00
_cell.angle_gamma   90.00
#
_symmetry.space_group_name_H-M   'P 1'
#
loop_
_entity.id
_entity.type
_entity.pdbx_description
1 polymer ?
#
loop_
_entity_poly.entity_id
_entity_poly.type
_entity_poly.pdbx_seq_one_letter_code
_entity_poly.pdbx_strand_id
1 'polypeptide(L)'
;MNALVDVSFFPRAAKPLASYRKFWAARFGTAPFLPMSREEMNQLGWDSCDVVLVTGDAYVDHPSFGMAVIGRMLEAQGFRVGIIAQPDWQSAEPFKALGKPNLFWGVTAGNMDSMINRYTADRKIRTDDAYTPGDIGGKRPDRAALVYSQRCREAFKDVPIILGGIEGSLRRIAHYDYWSDKVRRSIVVDAKCDLLLYGNAERAIVEIAHRLSRREPIEHITDVRGTAFVRRSDDDTRLGWFEIDSTDVDAPGTVESHINPYQTTSEQAAGQGTTCSKEDQTVRPEPVEGQAEASTSSARTDAGSGSKPLRFMPNPALPQRVGKQVLPPRERTVIRLPSYEQVKS
;
A
#
# COMPACT_ATOMS: atom_id res chain seq x y z
N MET A 1 5.42 -30.03 8.06
CA MET A 1 6.70 -29.39 7.68
C MET A 1 6.56 -27.91 7.98
N ASN A 2 7.21 -27.45 9.05
CA ASN A 2 7.17 -26.05 9.48
C ASN A 2 8.03 -25.23 8.53
N ALA A 3 7.41 -24.43 7.68
CA ALA A 3 8.12 -23.37 6.99
C ALA A 3 8.67 -22.41 8.05
N LEU A 4 9.97 -22.13 7.98
CA LEU A 4 10.63 -21.14 8.82
C LEU A 4 9.86 -19.83 8.72
N VAL A 5 9.35 -19.38 9.86
CA VAL A 5 8.68 -18.10 10.01
C VAL A 5 9.73 -17.02 9.79
N ASP A 6 9.75 -16.50 8.57
CA ASP A 6 10.14 -15.14 8.19
C ASP A 6 11.44 -14.56 8.79
N VAL A 7 12.39 -14.22 7.93
CA VAL A 7 13.71 -13.62 8.25
C VAL A 7 13.66 -12.20 8.85
N SER A 8 12.46 -11.66 9.12
CA SER A 8 12.29 -10.33 9.70
C SER A 8 11.88 -10.42 11.17
N PHE A 9 12.80 -10.09 12.08
CA PHE A 9 12.59 -10.10 13.54
C PHE A 9 11.77 -8.90 14.06
N PHE A 10 11.11 -8.15 13.17
CA PHE A 10 10.31 -7.00 13.57
C PHE A 10 8.85 -7.43 13.80
N PRO A 11 8.17 -6.90 14.84
CA PRO A 11 6.75 -7.13 15.03
C PRO A 11 5.98 -6.66 13.79
N ARG A 12 5.38 -7.60 13.06
CA ARG A 12 4.53 -7.30 11.92
C ARG A 12 3.26 -6.61 12.43
N ALA A 13 3.23 -5.28 12.37
CA ALA A 13 2.02 -4.50 12.65
C ALA A 13 0.90 -4.73 11.62
N ALA A 14 1.19 -5.42 10.51
CA ALA A 14 0.24 -5.65 9.42
C ALA A 14 -0.54 -6.95 9.59
N LYS A 15 -1.87 -6.86 9.47
CA LYS A 15 -2.78 -8.01 9.48
C LYS A 15 -2.41 -9.02 8.37
N PRO A 16 -2.32 -10.33 8.67
CA PRO A 16 -2.04 -11.35 7.65
C PRO A 16 -3.13 -11.41 6.58
N LEU A 17 -2.74 -11.58 5.30
CA LEU A 17 -3.67 -11.62 4.16
C LEU A 17 -4.71 -12.75 4.27
N ALA A 18 -4.32 -13.91 4.82
CA ALA A 18 -5.19 -15.08 4.99
C ALA A 18 -5.98 -15.08 6.31
N SER A 19 -5.92 -14.01 7.10
CA SER A 19 -6.57 -13.97 8.43
C SER A 19 -8.06 -13.69 8.40
N TYR A 20 -8.60 -13.17 7.28
CA TYR A 20 -10.01 -12.92 7.15
C TYR A 20 -10.78 -14.23 6.95
N ARG A 21 -11.95 -14.34 7.59
CA ARG A 21 -12.91 -15.41 7.27
C ARG A 21 -13.34 -15.23 5.82
N LYS A 22 -13.19 -16.29 5.02
CA LYS A 22 -13.60 -16.28 3.61
C LYS A 22 -15.06 -15.88 3.47
N PHE A 23 -15.34 -15.11 2.43
CA PHE A 23 -16.68 -14.71 2.05
C PHE A 23 -17.52 -15.93 1.66
N TRP A 24 -18.85 -15.82 1.78
CA TRP A 24 -19.76 -16.96 1.65
C TRP A 24 -19.67 -17.66 0.29
N ALA A 25 -19.32 -16.91 -0.76
CA ALA A 25 -19.26 -17.40 -2.12
C ALA A 25 -18.07 -18.35 -2.38
N ALA A 26 -17.15 -18.51 -1.42
CA ALA A 26 -16.10 -19.53 -1.45
C ALA A 26 -16.62 -20.96 -1.67
N ARG A 27 -17.90 -21.22 -1.39
CA ARG A 27 -18.57 -22.51 -1.63
C ARG A 27 -18.66 -22.91 -3.11
N PHE A 28 -18.57 -21.95 -4.03
CA PHE A 28 -18.55 -22.22 -5.47
C PHE A 28 -17.17 -22.69 -5.96
N GLY A 29 -16.14 -22.69 -5.10
CA GLY A 29 -14.77 -23.01 -5.49
C GLY A 29 -14.08 -21.87 -6.22
N THR A 30 -12.96 -22.20 -6.86
CA THR A 30 -12.14 -21.27 -7.66
C THR A 30 -12.37 -21.52 -9.15
N ALA A 31 -12.49 -20.46 -9.93
CA ALA A 31 -12.64 -20.56 -11.37
C ALA A 31 -11.28 -20.89 -12.03
N PRO A 32 -11.22 -21.75 -13.07
CA PRO A 32 -9.99 -21.98 -13.82
C PRO A 32 -9.39 -20.69 -14.39
N PHE A 33 -10.25 -19.80 -14.88
CA PHE A 33 -9.95 -18.42 -15.27
C PHE A 33 -11.05 -17.51 -14.71
N LEU A 34 -10.74 -16.24 -14.43
CA LEU A 34 -11.78 -15.28 -14.07
C LEU A 34 -12.72 -15.08 -15.27
N PRO A 35 -14.05 -15.18 -15.09
CA PRO A 35 -14.99 -15.07 -16.18
C PRO A 35 -14.99 -13.66 -16.78
N MET A 36 -15.04 -13.61 -18.11
CA MET A 36 -15.17 -12.42 -18.95
C MET A 36 -16.54 -12.32 -19.64
N SER A 37 -17.35 -13.37 -19.59
CA SER A 37 -18.70 -13.42 -20.19
C SER A 37 -19.76 -14.00 -19.24
N ARG A 38 -21.04 -13.79 -19.58
CA ARG A 38 -22.16 -14.42 -18.85
C ARG A 38 -22.19 -15.92 -19.04
N GLU A 39 -21.79 -16.40 -20.20
CA GLU A 39 -21.71 -17.81 -20.54
C GLU A 39 -20.70 -18.52 -19.63
N GLU A 40 -19.52 -17.93 -19.41
CA GLU A 40 -18.52 -18.45 -18.48
C GLU A 40 -19.00 -18.39 -17.02
N MET A 41 -19.69 -17.32 -16.61
CA MET A 41 -20.32 -17.27 -15.28
C MET A 41 -21.35 -18.38 -15.08
N ASN A 42 -22.18 -18.67 -16.10
CA ASN A 42 -23.18 -19.73 -16.04
C ASN A 42 -22.51 -21.11 -15.90
N GLN A 43 -21.38 -21.35 -16.57
CA GLN A 43 -20.59 -22.57 -16.40
C GLN A 43 -20.04 -22.73 -14.98
N LEU A 44 -19.72 -21.61 -14.31
CA LEU A 44 -19.31 -21.57 -12.91
C LEU A 44 -20.49 -21.61 -11.91
N GLY A 45 -21.73 -21.57 -12.40
CA GLY A 45 -22.94 -21.50 -11.57
C GLY A 45 -23.12 -20.16 -10.86
N TRP A 46 -22.55 -19.08 -11.38
CA TRP A 46 -22.62 -17.73 -10.80
C TRP A 46 -23.73 -16.90 -11.46
N ASP A 47 -24.61 -16.33 -10.64
CA ASP A 47 -25.63 -15.38 -11.09
C ASP A 47 -25.09 -13.94 -11.29
N SER A 48 -24.06 -13.59 -10.51
CA SER A 48 -23.49 -12.25 -10.39
C SER A 48 -22.03 -12.33 -9.93
N CYS A 49 -21.25 -11.31 -10.28
CA CYS A 49 -19.93 -11.08 -9.69
C CYS A 49 -20.06 -10.19 -8.45
N ASP A 50 -19.27 -10.48 -7.42
CA ASP A 50 -19.18 -9.61 -6.25
C ASP A 50 -18.26 -8.41 -6.56
N VAL A 51 -17.17 -8.67 -7.27
CA VAL A 51 -16.26 -7.65 -7.78
C VAL A 51 -16.08 -7.85 -9.27
N VAL A 52 -16.08 -6.77 -10.04
CA VAL A 52 -15.67 -6.82 -11.46
C VAL A 52 -14.45 -5.93 -11.65
N LEU A 53 -13.39 -6.52 -12.15
CA LEU A 53 -12.16 -5.83 -12.51
C LEU A 53 -12.24 -5.33 -13.95
N VAL A 54 -11.83 -4.10 -14.20
CA VAL A 54 -11.73 -3.52 -15.54
C VAL A 54 -10.30 -3.11 -15.80
N THR A 55 -9.71 -3.63 -16.87
CA THR A 55 -8.30 -3.44 -17.21
C THR A 55 -8.12 -2.99 -18.66
N GLY A 56 -7.09 -2.18 -18.92
CA GLY A 56 -6.71 -1.74 -20.26
C GLY A 56 -5.69 -2.63 -20.95
N ASP A 57 -5.34 -3.75 -20.34
CA ASP A 57 -4.52 -4.80 -20.90
C ASP A 57 -5.36 -6.04 -21.20
N ALA A 58 -4.83 -6.95 -22.01
CA ALA A 58 -5.34 -8.31 -22.16
C ALA A 58 -5.43 -9.01 -20.79
N TYR A 59 -6.42 -9.89 -20.64
CA TYR A 59 -6.44 -10.78 -19.48
C TYR A 59 -5.47 -11.94 -19.69
N VAL A 60 -4.31 -11.85 -19.03
CA VAL A 60 -3.34 -12.93 -18.90
C VAL A 60 -3.25 -13.31 -17.43
N ASP A 61 -3.70 -14.52 -17.09
CA ASP A 61 -3.73 -14.99 -15.69
C ASP A 61 -2.33 -15.42 -15.21
N HIS A 62 -1.45 -14.44 -15.04
CA HIS A 62 -0.05 -14.63 -14.69
C HIS A 62 0.38 -13.60 -13.62
N PRO A 63 1.25 -13.96 -12.65
CA PRO A 63 1.67 -13.07 -11.57
C PRO A 63 2.41 -11.79 -12.02
N SER A 64 2.86 -11.71 -13.28
CA SER A 64 3.41 -10.48 -13.85
C SER A 64 2.35 -9.43 -14.17
N PHE A 65 1.07 -9.77 -14.11
CA PHE A 65 -0.04 -8.85 -14.35
C PHE A 65 -0.77 -8.51 -13.05
N GLY A 66 -0.75 -7.23 -12.68
CA GLY A 66 -1.29 -6.78 -11.39
C GLY A 66 -2.77 -7.08 -11.21
N MET A 67 -3.57 -6.95 -12.28
CA MET A 67 -5.00 -7.27 -12.25
C MET A 67 -5.28 -8.76 -11.97
N ALA A 68 -4.42 -9.67 -12.42
CA ALA A 68 -4.58 -11.11 -12.19
C ALA A 68 -4.25 -11.42 -10.73
N VAL A 69 -3.16 -10.87 -10.21
CA VAL A 69 -2.78 -11.00 -8.81
C VAL A 69 -3.91 -10.50 -7.90
N ILE A 70 -4.47 -9.31 -8.17
CA ILE A 70 -5.57 -8.75 -7.39
C ILE A 70 -6.85 -9.59 -7.52
N GLY A 71 -7.19 -10.04 -8.74
CA GLY A 71 -8.36 -10.89 -8.97
C GLY A 71 -8.27 -12.22 -8.23
N ARG A 72 -7.13 -12.91 -8.33
CA ARG A 72 -6.86 -14.16 -7.59
C ARG A 72 -6.77 -13.94 -6.09
N MET A 73 -6.24 -12.80 -5.63
CA MET A 73 -6.23 -12.46 -4.21
C MET A 73 -7.65 -12.31 -3.66
N LEU A 74 -8.54 -11.63 -4.38
CA LEU A 74 -9.95 -11.48 -4.01
C LEU A 74 -10.71 -12.81 -4.08
N GLU A 75 -10.47 -13.62 -5.10
CA GLU A 75 -11.04 -14.97 -5.21
C GLU A 75 -10.58 -15.87 -4.04
N ALA A 76 -9.30 -15.78 -3.63
CA ALA A 76 -8.78 -16.50 -2.48
C ALA A 76 -9.45 -16.09 -1.15
N GLN A 77 -10.00 -14.88 -1.08
CA GLN A 77 -10.86 -14.42 0.01
C GLN A 77 -12.31 -14.91 -0.09
N GLY A 78 -12.67 -15.63 -1.16
CA GLY A 78 -13.99 -16.21 -1.37
C GLY A 78 -14.97 -15.33 -2.14
N PHE A 79 -14.52 -14.23 -2.76
CA PHE A 79 -15.37 -13.39 -3.61
C PHE A 79 -15.47 -13.96 -5.02
N ARG A 80 -16.63 -13.80 -5.66
CA ARG A 80 -16.78 -14.08 -7.10
C ARG A 80 -16.26 -12.88 -7.88
N VAL A 81 -15.17 -13.07 -8.60
CA VAL A 81 -14.49 -11.99 -9.31
C VAL A 81 -14.60 -12.21 -10.81
N GLY A 82 -15.15 -11.24 -11.53
CA GLY A 82 -15.12 -11.21 -12.98
C GLY A 82 -14.11 -10.19 -13.50
N ILE A 83 -13.74 -10.29 -14.77
CA ILE A 83 -12.83 -9.33 -15.41
C ILE A 83 -13.33 -8.90 -16.79
N ILE A 84 -13.23 -7.61 -17.08
CA ILE A 84 -13.50 -7.01 -18.38
C ILE A 84 -12.18 -6.43 -18.89
N ALA A 85 -11.58 -7.10 -19.87
CA ALA A 85 -10.30 -6.71 -20.45
C ALA A 85 -10.50 -5.95 -21.76
N GLN A 86 -9.87 -4.78 -21.87
CA GLN A 86 -9.93 -3.89 -23.03
C GLN A 86 -11.34 -3.66 -23.60
N PRO A 87 -12.33 -3.29 -22.76
CA PRO A 87 -13.65 -2.97 -23.27
C PRO A 87 -13.59 -1.78 -24.23
N ASP A 88 -14.41 -1.81 -25.29
CA ASP A 88 -14.61 -0.64 -26.12
C ASP A 88 -15.21 0.50 -25.28
N TRP A 89 -14.46 1.60 -25.18
CA TRP A 89 -14.78 2.74 -24.34
C TRP A 89 -15.65 3.79 -25.03
N GLN A 90 -16.05 3.57 -26.28
CA GLN A 90 -16.95 4.48 -26.98
C GLN A 90 -18.37 4.46 -26.39
N SER A 91 -18.74 3.40 -25.67
CA SER A 91 -20.02 3.29 -24.96
C SER A 91 -19.87 2.59 -23.61
N ALA A 92 -20.91 2.64 -22.78
CA ALA A 92 -20.96 1.90 -21.52
C ALA A 92 -21.44 0.44 -21.67
N GLU A 93 -21.92 0.03 -22.85
CA GLU A 93 -22.48 -1.32 -23.05
C GLU A 93 -21.47 -2.44 -22.80
N PRO A 94 -20.20 -2.38 -23.27
CA PRO A 94 -19.21 -3.42 -22.97
C PRO A 94 -18.92 -3.58 -21.47
N PHE A 95 -19.11 -2.52 -20.69
CA PHE A 95 -18.93 -2.55 -19.24
C PHE A 95 -20.10 -3.24 -18.53
N LYS A 96 -21.23 -3.48 -19.21
CA LYS A 96 -22.37 -4.24 -18.68
C LYS A 96 -22.29 -5.74 -18.95
N ALA A 97 -21.25 -6.22 -19.63
CA ALA A 97 -21.11 -7.62 -20.04
C ALA A 97 -21.32 -8.62 -18.90
N LEU A 98 -20.76 -8.34 -17.72
CA LEU A 98 -20.90 -9.17 -16.51
C LEU A 98 -22.03 -8.71 -15.57
N GLY A 99 -22.80 -7.70 -15.98
CA GLY A 99 -23.80 -6.99 -15.20
C GLY A 99 -23.26 -6.25 -13.97
N LYS A 100 -24.17 -5.93 -13.04
CA LYS A 100 -23.89 -5.10 -11.87
C LYS A 100 -23.06 -5.89 -10.83
N PRO A 101 -21.87 -5.41 -10.44
CA PRO A 101 -21.12 -5.98 -9.31
C PRO A 101 -21.88 -5.80 -7.99
N ASN A 102 -21.81 -6.79 -7.09
CA ASN A 102 -22.47 -6.68 -5.78
C ASN A 102 -21.75 -5.74 -4.80
N LEU A 103 -20.43 -5.59 -4.93
CA LEU A 103 -19.60 -4.80 -4.00
C LEU A 103 -19.00 -3.56 -4.67
N PHE A 104 -18.17 -3.73 -5.70
CA PHE A 104 -17.49 -2.59 -6.35
C PHE A 104 -16.90 -2.94 -7.73
N TRP A 105 -16.57 -1.89 -8.48
CA TRP A 105 -15.70 -1.92 -9.65
C TRP A 105 -14.23 -1.75 -9.24
N GLY A 106 -13.35 -2.65 -9.66
CA GLY A 106 -11.90 -2.48 -9.55
C GLY A 106 -11.33 -2.00 -10.88
N VAL A 107 -10.95 -0.73 -11.00
CA VAL A 107 -10.52 -0.15 -12.28
C VAL A 107 -9.01 0.03 -12.30
N THR A 108 -8.37 -0.36 -13.40
CA THR A 108 -6.96 -0.07 -13.67
C THR A 108 -6.72 0.23 -15.14
N ALA A 109 -5.72 1.06 -15.43
CA ALA A 109 -5.24 1.20 -16.80
C ALA A 109 -4.58 -0.11 -17.28
N GLY A 110 -4.01 -0.92 -16.40
CA GLY A 110 -3.20 -2.09 -16.74
C GLY A 110 -1.81 -2.03 -16.09
N ASN A 111 -0.89 -2.83 -16.60
CA ASN A 111 0.50 -2.94 -16.19
C ASN A 111 1.36 -1.77 -16.66
N MET A 112 0.93 -1.06 -17.69
CA MET A 112 1.58 0.17 -18.17
C MET A 112 0.60 1.35 -18.24
N ASP A 113 1.16 2.55 -18.13
CA ASP A 113 0.46 3.80 -18.38
C ASP A 113 -0.03 3.85 -19.84
N SER A 114 -1.30 4.19 -20.04
CA SER A 114 -1.93 4.14 -21.37
C SER A 114 -1.34 5.14 -22.35
N MET A 115 -0.84 6.28 -21.85
CA MET A 115 -0.16 7.27 -22.70
C MET A 115 1.22 6.75 -23.10
N ILE A 116 1.97 6.21 -22.13
CA ILE A 116 3.30 5.64 -22.39
C ILE A 116 3.21 4.45 -23.33
N ASN A 117 2.13 3.67 -23.30
CA ASN A 117 1.96 2.54 -24.21
C ASN A 117 1.70 3.03 -25.64
N ARG A 118 0.80 4.01 -25.79
CA ARG A 118 0.37 4.50 -27.10
C ARG A 118 1.36 5.45 -27.78
N TYR A 119 2.16 6.20 -27.01
CA TYR A 119 3.03 7.24 -27.53
C TYR A 119 4.51 7.05 -27.15
N THR A 120 5.41 7.34 -28.08
CA THR A 120 6.84 7.47 -27.83
C THR A 120 7.12 8.74 -27.00
N ALA A 121 8.34 8.87 -26.47
CA ALA A 121 8.77 10.07 -25.76
C ALA A 121 8.62 11.34 -26.62
N ASP A 122 8.85 11.24 -27.93
CA ASP A 122 8.64 12.32 -28.92
C ASP A 122 7.18 12.51 -29.32
N ARG A 123 6.22 11.94 -28.58
CA ARG A 123 4.77 12.01 -28.82
C ARG A 123 4.32 11.40 -30.16
N LYS A 124 5.09 10.49 -30.76
CA LYS A 124 4.66 9.73 -31.94
C LYS A 124 3.81 8.54 -31.53
N ILE A 125 2.76 8.26 -32.27
CA ILE A 125 1.88 7.10 -32.02
C ILE A 125 2.64 5.81 -32.35
N ARG A 126 2.63 4.83 -31.43
CA ARG A 126 3.10 3.48 -31.70
C ARG A 126 2.07 2.70 -32.51
N THR A 127 2.58 1.85 -33.41
CA THR A 127 1.74 0.96 -34.23
C THR A 127 1.27 -0.26 -33.44
N ASP A 128 2.01 -0.64 -32.41
CA ASP A 128 1.84 -1.84 -31.61
C ASP A 128 1.56 -1.54 -30.13
N ASP A 129 0.96 -2.52 -29.45
CA ASP A 129 0.68 -2.49 -28.01
C ASP A 129 0.95 -3.87 -27.40
N ALA A 130 2.09 -4.01 -26.71
CA ALA A 130 2.56 -5.29 -26.15
C ALA A 130 1.65 -5.92 -25.09
N TYR A 131 0.65 -5.19 -24.60
CA TYR A 131 -0.34 -5.68 -23.63
C TYR A 131 -1.71 -5.92 -24.27
N THR A 132 -1.81 -5.84 -25.59
CA THR A 132 -3.04 -6.08 -26.35
C THR A 132 -2.95 -7.42 -27.08
N PRO A 133 -4.06 -8.20 -27.18
CA PRO A 133 -4.04 -9.43 -27.97
C PRO A 133 -3.62 -9.16 -29.43
N GLY A 134 -2.57 -9.86 -29.88
CA GLY A 134 -2.01 -9.71 -31.22
C GLY A 134 -1.21 -8.42 -31.44
N ASP A 135 -0.77 -7.76 -30.37
CA ASP A 135 0.01 -6.53 -30.38
C ASP A 135 -0.67 -5.36 -31.12
N ILE A 136 -2.01 -5.38 -31.21
CA ILE A 136 -2.77 -4.42 -32.01
C ILE A 136 -2.81 -3.05 -31.30
N GLY A 137 -2.23 -2.02 -31.93
CA GLY A 137 -2.30 -0.66 -31.40
C GLY A 137 -3.74 -0.11 -31.32
N GLY A 138 -3.98 0.78 -30.36
CA GLY A 138 -5.22 1.57 -30.28
C GLY A 138 -6.43 0.84 -29.71
N LYS A 139 -6.24 -0.25 -28.95
CA LYS A 139 -7.30 -0.99 -28.23
C LYS A 139 -7.58 -0.49 -26.81
N ARG A 140 -6.88 0.55 -26.37
CA ARG A 140 -7.11 1.23 -25.09
C ARG A 140 -7.20 2.74 -25.29
N PRO A 141 -8.03 3.46 -24.52
CA PRO A 141 -8.09 4.90 -24.55
C PRO A 141 -6.86 5.54 -23.91
N ASP A 142 -6.58 6.77 -24.29
CA ASP A 142 -5.69 7.66 -23.55
C ASP A 142 -6.26 7.92 -22.16
N ARG A 143 -5.40 7.84 -21.14
CA ARG A 143 -5.80 7.93 -19.72
C ARG A 143 -6.88 6.92 -19.38
N ALA A 144 -6.62 5.66 -19.72
CA ALA A 144 -7.57 4.57 -19.61
C ALA A 144 -8.24 4.48 -18.23
N ALA A 145 -7.49 4.71 -17.14
CA ALA A 145 -8.05 4.70 -15.78
C ALA A 145 -9.21 5.70 -15.60
N LEU A 146 -9.10 6.89 -16.20
CA LEU A 146 -10.14 7.93 -16.15
C LEU A 146 -11.35 7.53 -17.00
N VAL A 147 -11.11 7.15 -18.25
CA VAL A 147 -12.18 6.81 -19.20
C VAL A 147 -12.97 5.60 -18.71
N TYR A 148 -12.30 4.55 -18.26
CA TYR A 148 -12.96 3.35 -17.75
C TYR A 148 -13.74 3.61 -16.47
N SER A 149 -13.24 4.45 -15.55
CA SER A 149 -14.00 4.84 -14.36
C SER A 149 -15.30 5.54 -14.73
N GLN A 150 -15.26 6.45 -15.71
CA GLN A 150 -16.46 7.13 -16.18
C GLN A 150 -17.47 6.16 -16.83
N ARG A 151 -16.99 5.21 -17.65
CA ARG A 151 -17.85 4.17 -18.24
C ARG A 151 -18.43 3.21 -17.22
N CYS A 152 -17.68 2.83 -16.19
CA CYS A 152 -18.20 2.04 -15.07
C CYS A 152 -19.33 2.79 -14.34
N ARG A 153 -19.16 4.11 -14.12
CA ARG A 153 -20.19 4.95 -13.50
C ARG A 153 -21.42 5.10 -14.38
N GLU A 154 -21.25 5.21 -15.69
CA GLU A 154 -22.35 5.25 -16.67
C GLU A 154 -23.10 3.91 -16.73
N ALA A 155 -22.39 2.78 -16.66
CA ALA A 155 -22.98 1.45 -16.66
C ALA A 155 -23.84 1.20 -15.41
N PHE A 156 -23.30 1.47 -14.21
CA PHE A 156 -24.04 1.39 -12.94
C PHE A 156 -23.62 2.50 -11.98
N LYS A 157 -24.48 3.52 -11.85
CA LYS A 157 -24.21 4.74 -11.07
C LYS A 157 -23.91 4.49 -9.60
N ASP A 158 -24.61 3.55 -8.98
CA ASP A 158 -24.57 3.35 -7.52
C ASP A 158 -23.47 2.36 -7.07
N VAL A 159 -22.68 1.81 -8.00
CA VAL A 159 -21.62 0.87 -7.66
C VAL A 159 -20.35 1.65 -7.33
N PRO A 160 -19.73 1.42 -6.16
CA PRO A 160 -18.46 2.06 -5.82
C PRO A 160 -17.35 1.74 -6.83
N ILE A 161 -16.48 2.72 -7.08
CA ILE A 161 -15.33 2.59 -7.98
C ILE A 161 -14.05 2.70 -7.16
N ILE A 162 -13.30 1.60 -7.16
CA ILE A 162 -11.99 1.49 -6.54
C ILE A 162 -10.93 1.52 -7.65
N LEU A 163 -10.17 2.62 -7.71
CA LEU A 163 -9.15 2.84 -8.73
C LEU A 163 -7.78 2.35 -8.25
N GLY A 164 -6.98 1.77 -9.15
CA GLY A 164 -5.62 1.35 -8.82
C GLY A 164 -4.70 1.26 -10.04
N GLY A 165 -3.56 0.60 -9.83
CA GLY A 165 -2.50 0.46 -10.83
C GLY A 165 -1.62 1.70 -10.96
N ILE A 166 -0.77 1.70 -12.00
CA ILE A 166 0.29 2.71 -12.16
C ILE A 166 -0.29 4.10 -12.38
N GLU A 167 -1.29 4.25 -13.27
CA GLU A 167 -1.92 5.56 -13.52
C GLU A 167 -2.56 6.14 -12.27
N GLY A 168 -3.30 5.33 -11.50
CA GLY A 168 -3.89 5.76 -10.23
C GLY A 168 -2.82 6.17 -9.23
N SER A 169 -1.84 5.28 -9.00
CA SER A 169 -0.80 5.47 -8.00
C SER A 169 0.01 6.75 -8.23
N LEU A 170 0.45 7.00 -9.46
CA LEU A 170 1.31 8.15 -9.79
C LEU A 170 0.54 9.47 -9.86
N ARG A 171 -0.76 9.43 -10.22
CA ARG A 171 -1.59 10.62 -10.42
C ARG A 171 -2.52 10.94 -9.24
N ARG A 172 -2.28 10.33 -8.07
CA ARG A 172 -3.10 10.47 -6.84
C ARG A 172 -3.11 11.88 -6.25
N ILE A 173 -2.09 12.68 -6.52
CA ILE A 173 -2.00 14.11 -6.16
C ILE A 173 -1.95 14.97 -7.42
N ALA A 174 -2.03 16.29 -7.26
CA ALA A 174 -1.77 17.20 -8.36
C ALA A 174 -0.37 16.92 -8.94
N HIS A 175 -0.27 16.86 -10.26
CA HIS A 175 0.95 16.46 -10.96
C HIS A 175 1.09 17.22 -12.26
N TYR A 176 2.34 17.48 -12.66
CA TYR A 176 2.64 17.97 -13.99
C TYR A 176 2.45 16.85 -15.01
N ASP A 177 1.63 17.11 -16.02
CA ASP A 177 1.33 16.17 -17.09
C ASP A 177 2.10 16.57 -18.35
N TYR A 178 3.16 15.80 -18.64
CA TYR A 178 4.03 16.03 -19.79
C TYR A 178 3.28 16.05 -21.13
N TRP A 179 2.19 15.29 -21.27
CA TRP A 179 1.45 15.16 -22.53
C TRP A 179 0.68 16.43 -22.89
N SER A 180 0.07 17.08 -21.89
CA SER A 180 -0.68 18.32 -22.07
C SER A 180 0.08 19.59 -21.68
N ASP A 181 1.31 19.44 -21.18
CA ASP A 181 2.19 20.53 -20.72
C ASP A 181 1.51 21.42 -19.67
N LYS A 182 0.80 20.79 -18.73
CA LYS A 182 0.01 21.47 -17.70
C LYS A 182 0.04 20.71 -16.40
N VAL A 183 -0.12 21.42 -15.29
CA VAL A 183 -0.47 20.78 -14.02
C VAL A 183 -1.93 20.30 -14.09
N ARG A 184 -2.16 19.03 -13.72
CA ARG A 184 -3.48 18.43 -13.60
C ARG A 184 -3.84 18.19 -12.13
N ARG A 185 -5.15 18.14 -11.87
CA ARG A 185 -5.71 17.75 -10.58
C ARG A 185 -5.43 16.27 -10.29
N SER A 186 -5.68 15.86 -9.04
CA SER A 186 -5.65 14.45 -8.67
C SER A 186 -6.64 13.65 -9.53
N ILE A 187 -6.20 12.48 -9.99
CA ILE A 187 -7.05 11.54 -10.73
C ILE A 187 -8.27 11.08 -9.92
N VAL A 188 -8.20 11.11 -8.59
CA VAL A 188 -9.35 10.77 -7.72
C VAL A 188 -10.53 11.70 -8.03
N VAL A 189 -10.26 12.99 -8.24
CA VAL A 189 -11.27 14.00 -8.57
C VAL A 189 -11.73 13.86 -10.03
N ASP A 190 -10.79 13.75 -10.97
CA ASP A 190 -11.09 13.70 -12.41
C ASP A 190 -11.85 12.42 -12.80
N ALA A 191 -11.46 11.27 -12.24
CA ALA A 191 -12.10 9.98 -12.49
C ALA A 191 -13.39 9.76 -11.67
N LYS A 192 -13.62 10.59 -10.65
CA LYS A 192 -14.73 10.43 -9.68
C LYS A 192 -14.77 9.02 -9.09
N CYS A 193 -13.60 8.48 -8.77
CA CYS A 193 -13.50 7.22 -8.04
C CYS A 193 -13.74 7.48 -6.55
N ASP A 194 -14.32 6.49 -5.87
CA ASP A 194 -14.68 6.61 -4.46
C ASP A 194 -13.46 6.36 -3.57
N LEU A 195 -12.60 5.42 -3.95
CA LEU A 195 -11.30 5.17 -3.35
C LEU A 195 -10.23 4.95 -4.43
N LEU A 196 -9.00 5.34 -4.15
CA LEU A 196 -7.82 5.02 -4.95
C LEU A 196 -6.80 4.27 -4.11
N LEU A 197 -6.31 3.12 -4.58
CA LEU A 197 -5.29 2.33 -3.91
C LEU A 197 -3.96 2.52 -4.63
N TYR A 198 -2.89 2.77 -3.88
CA TYR A 198 -1.57 3.02 -4.44
C TYR A 198 -0.50 2.12 -3.83
N GLY A 199 0.50 1.76 -4.64
CA GLY A 199 1.54 0.79 -4.26
C GLY A 199 0.99 -0.64 -4.19
N ASN A 200 1.52 -1.45 -3.27
CA ASN A 200 1.11 -2.84 -3.08
C ASN A 200 -0.24 -2.88 -2.35
N ALA A 201 -1.30 -3.09 -3.11
CA ALA A 201 -2.68 -2.87 -2.69
C ALA A 201 -3.40 -4.12 -2.18
N GLU A 202 -2.76 -5.29 -2.12
CA GLU A 202 -3.42 -6.57 -1.81
C GLU A 202 -4.06 -6.55 -0.42
N ARG A 203 -3.38 -5.96 0.57
CA ARG A 203 -3.92 -5.84 1.93
C ARG A 203 -5.10 -4.86 1.97
N ALA A 204 -4.94 -3.70 1.34
CA ALA A 204 -5.95 -2.65 1.34
C ALA A 204 -7.23 -3.14 0.65
N ILE A 205 -7.13 -3.75 -0.53
CA ILE A 205 -8.31 -4.20 -1.28
C ILE A 205 -9.04 -5.35 -0.61
N VAL A 206 -8.32 -6.26 0.06
CA VAL A 206 -8.92 -7.34 0.85
C VAL A 206 -9.69 -6.77 2.03
N GLU A 207 -9.11 -5.82 2.76
CA GLU A 207 -9.79 -5.16 3.88
C GLU A 207 -11.05 -4.41 3.42
N ILE A 208 -10.94 -3.62 2.35
CA ILE A 208 -12.06 -2.88 1.79
C ILE A 208 -13.16 -3.83 1.31
N ALA A 209 -12.82 -4.90 0.58
CA ALA A 209 -13.81 -5.88 0.11
C ALA A 209 -14.58 -6.52 1.26
N HIS A 210 -13.89 -6.90 2.35
CA HIS A 210 -14.55 -7.45 3.54
C HIS A 210 -15.43 -6.43 4.26
N ARG A 211 -15.01 -5.17 4.37
CA ARG A 211 -15.82 -4.09 4.95
C ARG A 211 -17.08 -3.80 4.11
N LEU A 212 -16.93 -3.65 2.80
CA LEU A 212 -18.05 -3.48 1.87
C LEU A 212 -19.01 -4.68 1.90
N SER A 213 -18.50 -5.91 2.06
CA SER A 213 -19.33 -7.12 2.20
C SER A 213 -20.23 -7.11 3.44
N ARG A 214 -19.85 -6.31 4.46
CA ARG A 214 -20.62 -6.07 5.68
C ARG A 214 -21.51 -4.82 5.59
N ARG A 215 -21.62 -4.25 4.37
CA ARG A 215 -22.39 -3.05 4.05
C ARG A 215 -21.90 -1.79 4.76
N GLU A 216 -20.60 -1.73 5.08
CA GLU A 216 -19.97 -0.47 5.49
C GLU A 216 -19.98 0.49 4.30
N PRO A 217 -20.52 1.72 4.43
CA PRO A 217 -20.48 2.72 3.35
C PRO A 217 -19.04 3.04 2.96
N ILE A 218 -18.77 3.13 1.65
CA ILE A 218 -17.40 3.35 1.18
C ILE A 218 -16.81 4.69 1.66
N GLU A 219 -17.65 5.72 1.81
CA GLU A 219 -17.23 7.01 2.36
C GLU A 219 -16.72 6.96 3.81
N HIS A 220 -17.05 5.91 4.57
CA HIS A 220 -16.59 5.75 5.95
C HIS A 220 -15.25 5.00 6.05
N ILE A 221 -14.76 4.42 4.95
CA ILE A 221 -13.51 3.65 4.93
C ILE A 221 -12.33 4.61 4.70
N THR A 222 -11.99 5.38 5.73
CA THR A 222 -10.96 6.44 5.68
C THR A 222 -9.65 6.09 6.40
N ASP A 223 -9.59 4.94 7.05
CA ASP A 223 -8.51 4.49 7.93
C ASP A 223 -7.62 3.39 7.33
N VAL A 224 -7.94 2.92 6.12
CA VAL A 224 -7.15 1.89 5.43
C VAL A 224 -5.87 2.49 4.87
N ARG A 225 -4.72 1.90 5.21
CA ARG A 225 -3.42 2.38 4.72
C ARG A 225 -3.26 2.11 3.22
N GLY A 226 -2.62 3.03 2.51
CA GLY A 226 -2.40 2.90 1.07
C GLY A 226 -3.58 3.32 0.21
N THR A 227 -4.55 4.07 0.78
CA THR A 227 -5.68 4.63 0.04
C THR A 227 -5.60 6.15 -0.07
N ALA A 228 -6.14 6.70 -1.16
CA ALA A 228 -6.39 8.12 -1.35
C ALA A 228 -7.87 8.33 -1.69
N PHE A 229 -8.47 9.38 -1.13
CA PHE A 229 -9.88 9.71 -1.29
C PHE A 229 -10.08 11.21 -1.14
N VAL A 230 -11.19 11.73 -1.66
CA VAL A 230 -11.56 13.13 -1.47
C VAL A 230 -12.29 13.25 -0.15
N ARG A 231 -11.76 14.09 0.73
CA ARG A 231 -12.42 14.46 1.98
C ARG A 231 -13.14 15.79 1.84
N ARG A 232 -14.36 15.87 2.35
CA ARG A 232 -15.09 17.15 2.42
C ARG A 232 -14.64 17.96 3.63
N SER A 233 -14.80 19.28 3.55
CA SER A 233 -14.36 20.21 4.61
C SER A 233 -15.15 20.05 5.91
N ASP A 234 -16.39 19.58 5.82
CA ASP A 234 -17.37 19.37 6.89
C ASP A 234 -17.32 17.95 7.48
N ASP A 235 -16.37 17.11 7.08
CA ASP A 235 -16.23 15.74 7.57
C ASP A 235 -15.64 15.69 8.99
N ASP A 236 -16.42 15.19 9.95
CA ASP A 236 -16.04 15.04 11.37
C ASP A 236 -14.81 14.16 11.57
N THR A 237 -14.56 13.20 10.67
CA THR A 237 -13.39 12.32 10.79
C THR A 237 -12.07 13.09 10.63
N ARG A 238 -12.11 14.35 10.16
CA ARG A 238 -10.96 15.29 10.08
C ARG A 238 -10.49 15.76 11.45
N LEU A 239 -11.36 15.73 12.46
CA LEU A 239 -11.04 16.21 13.79
C LEU A 239 -9.92 15.36 14.42
N GLY A 240 -8.96 16.03 15.07
CA GLY A 240 -7.84 15.37 15.75
C GLY A 240 -6.67 14.95 14.85
N TRP A 241 -6.67 15.33 13.57
CA TRP A 241 -5.49 15.26 12.70
C TRP A 241 -4.64 16.53 12.81
N PHE A 242 -3.32 16.37 12.79
CA PHE A 242 -2.34 17.45 12.76
C PHE A 242 -1.85 17.64 11.32
N GLU A 243 -1.76 18.88 10.89
CA GLU A 243 -1.29 19.25 9.55
C GLU A 243 0.10 19.88 9.66
N ILE A 244 1.08 19.30 8.96
CA ILE A 244 2.41 19.89 8.77
C ILE A 244 2.42 20.51 7.38
N ASP A 245 2.70 21.80 7.32
CA ASP A 245 2.78 22.53 6.06
C ASP A 245 4.11 22.23 5.35
N SER A 246 4.05 21.78 4.11
CA SER A 246 5.25 21.48 3.31
C SER A 246 5.63 22.59 2.33
N THR A 247 5.01 23.77 2.42
CA THR A 247 5.33 24.90 1.54
C THR A 247 6.65 25.57 1.90
N ASP A 248 7.04 25.50 3.17
CA ASP A 248 8.30 26.06 3.63
C ASP A 248 9.40 25.00 3.54
N VAL A 249 10.53 25.41 2.96
CA VAL A 249 11.74 24.59 2.93
C VAL A 249 12.40 24.71 4.30
N ASP A 250 12.74 23.57 4.91
CA ASP A 250 13.45 23.56 6.19
C ASP A 250 14.72 24.42 6.09
N ALA A 251 14.85 25.39 6.99
CA ALA A 251 16.07 26.16 7.13
C ALA A 251 17.20 25.23 7.63
N PRO A 252 18.45 25.41 7.18
CA PRO A 252 19.59 24.64 7.69
C PRO A 252 19.63 24.67 9.22
N GLY A 253 19.43 23.51 9.83
CA GLY A 253 19.33 23.34 11.27
C GLY A 253 20.04 22.07 11.72
N THR A 254 19.85 21.69 12.98
CA THR A 254 20.38 20.43 13.49
C THR A 254 19.74 19.27 12.72
N VAL A 255 20.55 18.50 11.99
CA VAL A 255 20.08 17.31 11.26
C VAL A 255 19.64 16.27 12.30
N GLU A 256 18.34 15.97 12.33
CA GLU A 256 17.85 14.87 13.15
C GLU A 256 18.47 13.55 12.65
N SER A 257 19.02 12.76 13.57
CA SER A 257 19.52 11.44 13.22
C SER A 257 18.34 10.53 12.89
N HIS A 258 18.10 10.30 11.60
CA HIS A 258 17.14 9.28 11.17
C HIS A 258 17.61 7.92 11.68
N ILE A 259 16.70 7.15 12.29
CA ILE A 259 16.93 5.74 12.59
C ILE A 259 17.05 5.03 11.24
N ASN A 260 18.26 4.60 10.88
CA ASN A 260 18.49 3.89 9.64
C ASN A 260 17.74 2.54 9.70
N PRO A 261 16.77 2.29 8.79
CA PRO A 261 15.96 1.08 8.80
C PRO A 261 16.76 -0.21 8.52
N TYR A 262 18.02 -0.09 8.10
CA TYR A 262 18.94 -1.20 7.83
C TYR A 262 20.05 -1.35 8.88
N GLN A 263 19.95 -0.70 10.05
CA GLN A 263 20.93 -0.93 11.11
C GLN A 263 21.02 -2.42 11.44
N THR A 264 22.25 -2.93 11.37
CA THR A 264 22.55 -4.31 11.74
C THR A 264 22.37 -4.51 13.24
N THR A 265 22.13 -5.76 13.67
CA THR A 265 21.96 -6.11 15.09
C THR A 265 23.13 -5.63 15.95
N SER A 266 24.34 -5.65 15.38
CA SER A 266 25.57 -5.12 15.99
C SER A 266 25.54 -3.61 16.20
N GLU A 267 25.02 -2.84 15.24
CA GLU A 267 24.93 -1.38 15.33
C GLU A 267 23.83 -0.93 16.28
N GLN A 268 22.72 -1.67 16.37
CA GLN A 268 21.67 -1.44 17.37
C GLN A 268 22.15 -1.73 18.80
N ALA A 269 22.90 -2.82 18.99
CA ALA A 269 23.48 -3.15 20.30
C ALA A 269 24.48 -2.07 20.75
N ALA A 270 25.36 -1.63 19.85
CA ALA A 270 26.33 -0.57 20.10
C ALA A 270 25.66 0.78 20.47
N GLY A 271 24.56 1.13 19.80
CA GLY A 271 23.77 2.33 20.13
C GLY A 271 23.04 2.26 21.48
N GLN A 272 22.83 1.06 22.03
CA GLN A 272 22.23 0.83 23.34
C GLN A 272 23.27 0.64 24.47
N GLY A 273 24.56 0.84 24.17
CA GLY A 273 25.64 0.65 25.15
C GLY A 273 25.89 -0.81 25.52
N THR A 274 25.41 -1.75 24.70
CA THR A 274 25.59 -3.19 24.87
C THR A 274 26.50 -3.75 23.79
N THR A 275 27.48 -4.56 24.17
CA THR A 275 28.31 -5.28 23.21
C THR A 275 27.68 -6.65 22.94
N CYS A 276 27.61 -7.07 21.68
CA CYS A 276 27.30 -8.46 21.37
C CYS A 276 28.56 -9.30 21.61
N SER A 277 28.80 -9.73 22.85
CA SER A 277 29.76 -10.79 23.14
C SER A 277 29.14 -12.14 22.77
N LYS A 278 29.32 -12.57 21.53
CA LYS A 278 29.40 -14.01 21.23
C LYS A 278 30.87 -14.35 21.15
N GLU A 279 31.46 -14.68 22.29
CA GLU A 279 32.75 -15.36 22.30
C GLU A 279 32.57 -16.77 21.77
N ASP A 280 33.47 -17.12 20.83
CA ASP A 280 33.68 -18.45 20.29
C ASP A 280 33.79 -19.49 21.41
N GLN A 281 32.79 -20.37 21.50
CA GLN A 281 32.95 -21.63 22.22
C GLN A 281 33.62 -22.65 21.31
N THR A 282 34.96 -22.57 21.21
CA THR A 282 35.77 -23.76 20.92
C THR A 282 36.58 -24.13 22.15
N VAL A 283 36.09 -25.19 22.78
CA VAL A 283 36.64 -25.94 23.90
C VAL A 283 38.11 -26.29 23.69
N ARG A 284 38.96 -26.00 24.69
CA ARG A 284 40.01 -26.92 25.19
C ARG A 284 40.51 -26.51 26.58
N PRO A 285 40.81 -27.48 27.46
CA PRO A 285 40.91 -27.24 28.90
C PRO A 285 42.34 -26.93 29.37
N GLU A 286 42.44 -26.04 30.35
CA GLU A 286 43.45 -25.97 31.43
C GLU A 286 43.87 -27.38 31.91
N PRO A 287 45.07 -27.64 32.50
CA PRO A 287 45.38 -27.01 33.79
C PRO A 287 46.85 -26.94 34.29
N VAL A 288 46.99 -26.32 35.49
CA VAL A 288 47.79 -26.72 36.67
C VAL A 288 48.97 -25.84 37.08
N GLU A 289 48.72 -25.12 38.19
CA GLU A 289 49.54 -24.85 39.40
C GLU A 289 50.96 -24.25 39.32
N GLY A 290 51.25 -23.36 40.30
CA GLY A 290 52.60 -23.23 40.83
C GLY A 290 52.98 -21.87 41.43
N GLN A 291 52.50 -21.60 42.65
CA GLN A 291 53.15 -20.92 43.79
C GLN A 291 54.15 -19.74 43.65
N ALA A 292 54.05 -18.87 44.69
CA ALA A 292 55.06 -17.97 45.29
C ALA A 292 55.39 -16.66 44.54
N GLU A 293 55.73 -15.53 45.17
CA GLU A 293 55.53 -14.94 46.50
C GLU A 293 55.84 -13.43 46.34
N ALA A 294 55.32 -12.62 47.28
CA ALA A 294 55.83 -11.31 47.72
C ALA A 294 56.02 -10.15 46.71
N SER A 295 55.29 -9.04 46.89
CA SER A 295 55.77 -7.91 47.72
C SER A 295 54.93 -6.61 47.59
N THR A 296 54.67 -6.03 48.77
CA THR A 296 54.59 -4.58 49.09
C THR A 296 53.50 -3.67 48.50
N SER A 297 52.50 -3.43 49.37
CA SER A 297 52.07 -2.11 49.87
C SER A 297 51.69 -0.98 48.90
N SER A 298 50.40 -0.60 48.94
CA SER A 298 50.03 0.68 49.57
C SER A 298 48.56 0.65 50.01
N ALA A 299 48.34 0.85 51.31
CA ALA A 299 47.02 1.12 51.86
C ALA A 299 46.82 2.64 51.91
N ARG A 300 45.69 3.11 51.39
CA ARG A 300 44.97 4.27 51.93
C ARG A 300 43.49 3.96 51.99
N THR A 301 43.00 3.99 53.22
CA THR A 301 41.62 4.03 53.69
C THR A 301 40.95 5.36 53.35
N ASP A 302 39.69 5.31 52.92
CA ASP A 302 38.52 6.03 53.49
C ASP A 302 37.37 6.00 52.46
N ALA A 303 36.26 5.33 52.71
CA ALA A 303 35.13 5.71 53.58
C ALA A 303 33.98 6.34 52.78
N GLY A 304 32.83 5.65 52.81
CA GLY A 304 31.49 6.24 52.72
C GLY A 304 31.00 6.76 51.35
N SER A 305 30.26 5.92 50.62
CA SER A 305 28.89 6.30 50.28
C SER A 305 28.07 5.05 49.95
N GLY A 306 26.98 4.83 50.69
CA GLY A 306 25.96 3.86 50.32
C GLY A 306 25.19 4.40 49.11
N SER A 307 25.72 4.22 47.90
CA SER A 307 24.96 4.49 46.69
C SER A 307 24.16 3.24 46.33
N LYS A 308 22.83 3.36 46.37
CA LYS A 308 21.94 2.37 45.74
C LYS A 308 21.64 2.87 44.33
N PRO A 309 21.86 2.07 43.28
CA PRO A 309 21.52 2.48 41.93
C PRO A 309 20.00 2.64 41.81
N LEU A 310 19.54 3.87 41.55
CA LEU A 310 18.15 4.16 41.22
C LEU A 310 17.89 3.68 39.78
N ARG A 311 17.02 2.68 39.64
CA ARG A 311 16.56 2.21 38.35
C ARG A 311 15.36 3.04 37.91
N PHE A 312 15.59 4.00 37.02
CA PHE A 312 14.51 4.78 36.41
C PHE A 312 13.71 3.87 35.46
N MET A 313 12.45 3.63 35.79
CA MET A 313 11.50 3.03 34.87
C MET A 313 10.85 4.15 34.04
N PRO A 314 10.82 4.05 32.70
CA PRO A 314 10.13 5.03 31.89
C PRO A 314 8.64 5.02 32.25
N ASN A 315 8.09 6.19 32.59
CA ASN A 315 6.68 6.34 32.90
C ASN A 315 5.86 6.16 31.59
N PRO A 316 5.03 5.12 31.47
CA PRO A 316 4.25 4.87 30.25
C PRO A 316 3.16 5.91 29.98
N ALA A 317 2.87 6.80 30.94
CA ALA A 317 1.90 7.88 30.80
C ALA A 317 2.49 9.19 30.24
N LEU A 318 3.80 9.28 30.01
CA LEU A 318 4.45 10.46 29.42
C LEU A 318 4.70 10.23 27.92
N PRO A 319 4.33 11.17 27.04
CA PRO A 319 4.74 11.13 25.63
C PRO A 319 6.28 11.07 25.57
N GLN A 320 6.83 10.12 24.81
CA GLN A 320 8.27 10.00 24.62
C GLN A 320 8.83 11.32 24.04
N ARG A 321 9.47 12.12 24.90
CA ARG A 321 10.23 13.30 24.50
C ARG A 321 11.51 12.84 23.82
N VAL A 322 11.53 12.88 22.49
CA VAL A 322 12.79 12.90 21.72
C VAL A 322 13.16 14.38 21.56
N GLY A 323 14.00 14.92 22.46
CA GLY A 323 14.39 16.34 22.45
C GLY A 323 13.39 17.33 23.11
N LYS A 324 13.58 18.63 22.84
CA LYS A 324 12.81 19.77 23.41
C LYS A 324 11.44 20.02 22.75
N GLN A 325 11.11 19.35 21.64
CA GLN A 325 9.85 19.53 20.92
C GLN A 325 9.01 18.25 20.97
N VAL A 326 7.74 18.39 21.35
CA VAL A 326 6.75 17.31 21.27
C VAL A 326 6.26 17.27 19.82
N LEU A 327 6.75 16.31 19.04
CA LEU A 327 6.24 16.08 17.69
C LEU A 327 4.81 15.50 17.77
N PRO A 328 3.90 15.93 16.88
CA PRO A 328 2.56 15.37 16.85
C PRO A 328 2.61 13.86 16.53
N PRO A 329 1.62 13.07 16.98
CA PRO A 329 1.59 11.63 16.70
C PRO A 329 1.64 11.36 15.19
N ARG A 330 2.66 10.62 14.73
CA ARG A 330 2.85 10.30 13.29
C ARG A 330 1.63 9.67 12.64
N GLU A 331 0.88 8.88 13.40
CA GLU A 331 -0.34 8.20 12.95
C GLU A 331 -1.53 9.14 12.70
N ARG A 332 -1.51 10.34 13.27
CA ARG A 332 -2.52 11.38 13.09
C ARG A 332 -1.94 12.66 12.49
N THR A 333 -0.80 12.58 11.83
CA THR A 333 -0.14 13.72 11.21
C THR A 333 -0.16 13.56 9.69
N VAL A 334 -0.62 14.59 8.99
CA VAL A 334 -0.62 14.68 7.53
C VAL A 334 0.29 15.82 7.07
N ILE A 335 0.80 15.67 5.85
CA ILE A 335 1.59 16.71 5.20
C ILE A 335 0.67 17.44 4.22
N ARG A 336 0.53 18.76 4.38
CA ARG A 336 -0.15 19.60 3.40
C ARG A 336 0.81 19.95 2.28
N LEU A 337 0.46 19.51 1.08
CA LEU A 337 1.11 19.94 -0.15
C LEU A 337 0.46 21.23 -0.68
N PRO A 338 1.16 22.02 -1.51
CA PRO A 338 0.56 23.12 -2.27
C PRO A 338 -0.70 22.65 -3.01
N SER A 339 -1.78 23.42 -2.91
CA SER A 339 -3.02 23.09 -3.59
C SER A 339 -2.88 23.22 -5.11
N TYR A 340 -3.65 22.44 -5.87
CA TYR A 340 -3.71 22.56 -7.32
C TYR A 340 -3.94 24.01 -7.79
N GLU A 341 -4.80 24.75 -7.08
CA GLU A 341 -5.13 26.13 -7.45
C GLU A 341 -3.95 27.10 -7.30
N GLN A 342 -2.97 26.78 -6.44
CA GLN A 342 -1.74 27.56 -6.27
C GLN A 342 -0.68 27.23 -7.33
N VAL A 343 -0.65 25.99 -7.82
CA VAL A 343 0.40 25.51 -8.73
C VAL A 343 -0.05 25.36 -10.19
N LYS A 344 -1.32 25.63 -10.49
CA LYS A 344 -1.83 25.53 -11.87
C LYS A 344 -1.08 26.52 -12.78
N SER A 345 -0.57 25.99 -13.88
CA SER A 345 0.14 26.70 -14.95
C SER A 345 -0.76 26.91 -16.16
#